data_AF-A0AAP0LDE0-F1
#
_entry.id   AF-A0AAP0LDE0-F1
#
_cell.length_a   1.000
_cell.length_b   1.000
_cell.length_c   1.000
_cell.angle_alpha   90.00
_cell.angle_beta   90.00
_cell.angle_gamma   90.00
#
_symmetry.space_group_name_H-M   'P 1'
#
loop_
_entity.id
_entity.type
_entity.pdbx_description
1 polymer ?
#
loop_
_entity_poly.entity_id
_entity_poly.type
_entity_poly.pdbx_seq_one_letter_code
_entity_poly.pdbx_strand_id
1 'polypeptide(L)'
;MANKIISQMPLPKSISHKFAARNVLTAKDALSMNEFELMELLDVGFGEVASAIAQISEIVCPPCQTALQLTEERVRDECLGSRLPTRLRGLDDALCGGIPFGVITELVGPSGIGKTQFCLKIALLAALPTSHGGLNGRVIYVDIENKFSSRRMIEIGAKSLPEIFHKEGMAREMAGRILVLRPTSVSEFTDRGQTGPGWRPWERCQGRPCRRDDGSDAAALPWQRPFTFGCVAVTLGILQQIKLSVLEHQVKLLIIDSMAGLILGDLEGDLKIFKQHPLAWHISFIKSLAEFSQIPVIVTNQVRSQCCEEVQYSFQAISKLEAPSNQERVESRLVASLGIHWAHAVTIRLVLEADSGQRFIKVTKSPISPPLAFPFVITSSGISLISDEGIEVKGLVINTIHGQGCSEIFASAGKSLD
;
A
#
# COMPACT_ATOMS: atom_id res chain seq x y z
N MET A 1 11.50 19.61 -6.11
CA MET A 1 11.43 21.01 -5.63
C MET A 1 10.54 21.20 -4.41
N ALA A 2 9.55 20.33 -4.16
CA ALA A 2 8.65 20.42 -3.00
C ALA A 2 9.34 20.29 -1.62
N ASN A 3 10.56 19.74 -1.56
CA ASN A 3 11.30 19.54 -0.31
C ASN A 3 12.16 20.76 0.10
N LYS A 4 12.01 21.91 -0.56
CA LYS A 4 12.70 23.15 -0.14
C LYS A 4 12.24 23.52 1.28
N ILE A 5 13.20 23.85 2.13
CA ILE A 5 12.95 24.19 3.53
C ILE A 5 12.36 25.60 3.61
N ILE A 6 11.27 25.77 4.34
CA ILE A 6 10.55 27.05 4.48
C ILE A 6 11.46 28.14 5.06
N SER A 7 12.34 27.79 6.01
CA SER A 7 13.29 28.75 6.61
C SER A 7 14.30 29.34 5.64
N GLN A 8 14.50 28.71 4.48
CA GLN A 8 15.40 29.19 3.42
C GLN A 8 14.66 30.03 2.36
N MET A 9 13.33 30.15 2.47
CA MET A 9 12.52 30.94 1.56
C MET A 9 12.45 32.41 2.00
N PRO A 10 12.31 33.37 1.07
CA PRO A 10 12.14 34.79 1.35
C PRO A 10 10.75 35.13 1.93
N LEU A 11 10.35 34.43 2.98
CA LEU A 11 9.12 34.67 3.72
C LEU A 11 9.36 35.64 4.89
N PRO A 12 8.34 36.38 5.35
CA PRO A 12 8.44 37.16 6.57
C PRO A 12 8.89 36.29 7.76
N LYS A 13 9.88 36.77 8.53
CA LYS A 13 10.42 36.01 9.67
C LYS A 13 9.33 35.62 10.70
N SER A 14 8.32 36.49 10.87
CA SER A 14 7.17 36.24 11.75
C SER A 14 6.43 34.95 11.40
N ILE A 15 6.16 34.72 10.11
CA ILE A 15 5.43 33.53 9.65
C ILE A 15 6.34 32.31 9.54
N SER A 16 7.60 32.48 9.11
CA SER A 16 8.55 31.36 9.00
C SER A 16 8.85 30.72 10.36
N HIS A 17 8.93 31.51 11.43
CA HIS A 17 9.09 30.98 12.79
C HIS A 17 7.85 30.22 13.27
N LYS A 18 6.65 30.66 12.91
CA LYS A 18 5.40 29.94 13.22
C LYS A 18 5.32 28.58 12.52
N PHE A 19 5.69 28.53 11.24
CA PHE A 19 5.79 27.26 10.50
C PHE A 19 6.75 26.27 11.17
N ALA A 20 7.97 26.73 11.50
CA ALA A 20 8.96 25.89 12.17
C ALA A 20 8.51 25.42 13.55
N ALA A 21 7.87 26.29 14.34
CA ALA A 21 7.34 25.95 15.66
C ALA A 21 6.24 24.88 15.64
N ARG A 22 5.56 24.72 14.50
CA ARG A 22 4.48 23.74 14.29
C ARG A 22 4.93 22.53 13.46
N ASN A 23 6.24 22.30 13.32
CA ASN A 23 6.84 21.21 12.53
C ASN A 23 6.44 21.21 11.05
N VAL A 24 6.06 22.35 10.49
CA VAL A 24 5.89 22.52 9.05
C VAL A 24 7.22 23.04 8.51
N LEU A 25 8.05 22.11 8.03
CA LEU A 25 9.45 22.40 7.71
C LEU A 25 9.67 22.61 6.22
N THR A 26 8.91 21.91 5.37
CA THR A 26 9.09 21.92 3.92
C THR A 26 7.91 22.56 3.20
N ALA A 27 8.15 23.05 1.97
CA ALA A 27 7.07 23.57 1.14
C ALA A 27 5.97 22.54 0.89
N LYS A 28 6.33 21.25 0.75
CA LYS A 28 5.36 20.17 0.66
C LYS A 28 4.45 20.13 1.88
N ASP A 29 4.99 20.25 3.09
CA ASP A 29 4.20 20.20 4.33
C ASP A 29 3.17 21.33 4.36
N ALA A 30 3.57 22.55 3.97
CA ALA A 30 2.66 23.69 3.89
C ALA A 30 1.61 23.51 2.78
N LEU A 31 2.02 23.12 1.57
CA LEU A 31 1.13 22.98 0.42
C LEU A 31 0.24 21.73 0.46
N SER A 32 0.49 20.79 1.38
CA SER A 32 -0.34 19.60 1.59
C SER A 32 -1.56 19.89 2.47
N MET A 33 -1.60 21.05 3.13
CA MET A 33 -2.71 21.51 3.96
C MET A 33 -3.50 22.56 3.22
N ASN A 34 -4.79 22.68 3.53
CA ASN A 34 -5.58 23.78 3.00
C ASN A 34 -5.32 25.08 3.78
N GLU A 35 -5.71 26.22 3.20
CA GLU A 35 -5.45 27.54 3.79
C GLU A 35 -6.11 27.72 5.16
N PHE A 36 -7.27 27.10 5.40
CA PHE A 36 -7.98 27.17 6.68
C PHE A 36 -7.30 26.33 7.77
N GLU A 37 -6.83 25.12 7.44
CA GLU A 37 -6.03 24.27 8.33
C GLU A 37 -4.75 25.00 8.75
N LEU A 38 -4.11 25.72 7.83
CA LEU A 38 -2.93 26.52 8.14
C LEU A 38 -3.24 27.73 9.00
N MET A 39 -4.38 28.40 8.81
CA MET A 39 -4.81 29.47 9.70
C MET A 39 -4.95 28.98 11.14
N GLU A 40 -5.62 27.84 11.34
CA GLU A 40 -5.81 27.22 12.65
C GLU A 40 -4.47 26.73 13.25
N LEU A 41 -3.65 26.07 12.44
CA LEU A 41 -2.37 25.52 12.88
C LEU A 41 -1.33 26.60 13.18
N LEU A 42 -1.32 27.72 12.48
CA LEU A 42 -0.31 28.76 12.67
C LEU A 42 -0.80 29.93 13.53
N ASP A 43 -2.11 29.99 13.81
CA ASP A 43 -2.76 31.07 14.53
C ASP A 43 -2.45 32.44 13.88
N VAL A 44 -2.86 32.57 12.62
CA VAL A 44 -2.65 33.75 11.75
C VAL A 44 -3.89 34.03 10.91
N GLY A 45 -4.05 35.28 10.47
CA GLY A 45 -5.14 35.67 9.59
C GLY A 45 -4.99 35.11 8.17
N PHE A 46 -6.12 34.95 7.47
CA PHE A 46 -6.18 34.41 6.10
C PHE A 46 -5.24 35.14 5.13
N GLY A 47 -5.16 36.47 5.20
CA GLY A 47 -4.31 37.26 4.30
C GLY A 47 -2.81 36.97 4.44
N GLU A 48 -2.35 36.65 5.66
CA GLU A 48 -0.96 36.26 5.90
C GLU A 48 -0.67 34.86 5.34
N VAL A 49 -1.61 33.92 5.53
CA VAL A 49 -1.50 32.55 4.99
C VAL A 49 -1.51 32.57 3.47
N ALA A 50 -2.46 33.24 2.84
CA ALA A 50 -2.59 33.32 1.39
C ALA A 50 -1.35 33.93 0.75
N SER A 51 -0.81 35.01 1.34
CA SER A 51 0.44 35.63 0.89
C SER A 51 1.64 34.68 1.00
N ALA A 52 1.77 33.98 2.14
CA ALA A 52 2.85 33.00 2.32
C ALA A 52 2.73 31.82 1.35
N ILE A 53 1.53 31.29 1.13
CA ILE A 53 1.29 30.17 0.22
C ILE A 53 1.54 30.57 -1.24
N ALA A 54 1.17 31.80 -1.64
CA ALA A 54 1.51 32.32 -2.97
C ALA A 54 3.03 32.38 -3.18
N GLN A 55 3.78 32.92 -2.22
CA GLN A 55 5.24 32.98 -2.29
C GLN A 55 5.90 31.59 -2.29
N ILE A 56 5.45 30.68 -1.42
CA ILE A 56 5.92 29.29 -1.40
C ILE A 56 5.64 28.62 -2.75
N SER A 57 4.44 28.81 -3.29
CA SER A 57 4.02 28.24 -4.57
C SER A 57 4.87 28.75 -5.72
N GLU A 58 5.15 30.06 -5.79
CA GLU A 58 5.99 30.65 -6.84
C GLU A 58 7.42 30.06 -6.86
N ILE A 59 7.99 29.82 -5.69
CA ILE A 59 9.36 29.28 -5.54
C ILE A 59 9.43 27.78 -5.89
N VAL A 60 8.33 27.06 -5.72
CA VAL A 60 8.27 25.60 -5.78
C VAL A 60 7.62 25.10 -7.07
N CYS A 61 6.85 25.97 -7.74
CA CYS A 61 6.18 25.67 -8.99
C CYS A 61 7.21 25.16 -10.02
N PRO A 62 7.09 23.91 -10.49
CA PRO A 62 7.95 23.42 -11.54
C PRO A 62 7.66 24.18 -12.85
N PRO A 63 8.69 24.42 -13.70
CA PRO A 63 8.45 25.03 -15.00
C PRO A 63 7.55 24.12 -15.85
N CYS A 64 6.68 24.71 -16.67
CA CYS A 64 5.94 23.97 -17.68
C CYS A 64 6.93 23.36 -18.69
N GLN A 65 6.86 22.05 -18.87
CA GLN A 65 7.74 21.31 -19.78
C GLN A 65 6.91 20.65 -20.89
N THR A 66 7.54 20.47 -22.05
CA THR A 66 6.93 19.76 -23.17
C THR A 66 6.96 18.25 -22.95
N ALA A 67 6.04 17.51 -23.60
CA ALA A 67 6.05 16.05 -23.55
C ALA A 67 7.36 15.43 -24.08
N LEU A 68 8.03 16.10 -25.03
CA LEU A 68 9.33 15.69 -25.55
C LEU A 68 10.41 15.78 -24.46
N GLN A 69 10.49 16.91 -23.75
CA GLN A 69 11.45 17.08 -22.64
C GLN A 69 11.24 16.05 -21.53
N LEU A 70 9.99 15.78 -21.16
CA LEU A 70 9.66 14.73 -20.18
C LEU A 70 10.11 13.33 -20.65
N THR A 71 10.06 13.07 -21.95
CA THR A 71 10.52 11.79 -22.52
C THR A 71 12.04 11.68 -22.47
N GLU A 72 12.75 12.73 -22.85
CA GLU A 72 14.22 12.79 -22.78
C GLU A 72 14.74 12.72 -21.34
N GLU A 73 14.04 13.34 -20.39
CA GLU A 73 14.31 13.22 -18.95
C GLU A 73 14.11 11.78 -18.46
N ARG A 74 13.02 11.12 -18.86
CA ARG A 74 12.77 9.72 -18.49
C ARG A 74 13.83 8.77 -19.03
N VAL A 75 14.29 8.94 -20.27
CA VAL A 75 15.38 8.13 -20.83
C VAL A 75 16.67 8.29 -20.02
N ARG A 76 16.94 9.51 -19.51
CA ARG A 76 18.07 9.73 -18.59
C ARG A 76 17.85 9.05 -17.23
N ASP A 77 16.63 9.11 -16.68
CA ASP A 77 16.29 8.49 -15.39
C ASP A 77 16.19 6.95 -15.45
N GLU A 78 15.88 6.38 -16.61
CA GLU A 78 15.94 4.94 -16.88
C GLU A 78 17.39 4.44 -16.81
N CYS A 79 18.36 5.24 -17.26
CA CYS A 79 19.78 4.95 -17.12
C CYS A 79 20.25 5.03 -15.64
N LEU A 80 19.53 5.76 -14.79
CA LEU A 80 19.88 6.01 -13.38
C LEU A 80 19.31 4.96 -12.39
N GLY A 81 18.63 3.92 -12.86
CA GLY A 81 18.18 2.80 -12.00
C GLY A 81 16.93 3.10 -11.17
N SER A 82 15.95 3.76 -11.76
CA SER A 82 14.65 4.12 -11.13
C SER A 82 13.66 2.96 -10.98
N ARG A 83 14.10 1.71 -11.21
CA ARG A 83 13.27 0.51 -11.20
C ARG A 83 13.99 -0.66 -10.53
N LEU A 84 13.21 -1.52 -9.86
CA LEU A 84 13.70 -2.75 -9.24
C LEU A 84 13.36 -3.94 -10.15
N PRO A 85 14.37 -4.59 -10.77
CA PRO A 85 14.12 -5.76 -11.61
C PRO A 85 13.58 -6.92 -10.78
N THR A 86 12.56 -7.59 -11.31
CA THR A 86 11.92 -8.77 -10.69
C THR A 86 12.64 -10.08 -11.00
N ARG A 87 13.55 -10.05 -12.00
CA ARG A 87 14.21 -11.22 -12.58
C ARG A 87 13.20 -12.25 -13.10
N LEU A 88 12.09 -11.74 -13.62
CA LEU A 88 11.10 -12.47 -14.40
C LEU A 88 11.09 -11.74 -15.73
N ARG A 89 11.85 -12.22 -16.73
CA ARG A 89 12.19 -11.40 -17.91
C ARG A 89 10.96 -10.87 -18.61
N GLY A 90 9.97 -11.72 -18.89
CA GLY A 90 8.71 -11.27 -19.49
C GLY A 90 7.98 -10.17 -18.70
N LEU A 91 8.01 -10.24 -17.35
CA LEU A 91 7.41 -9.21 -16.51
C LEU A 91 8.25 -7.93 -16.46
N ASP A 92 9.58 -8.06 -16.41
CA ASP A 92 10.49 -6.92 -16.44
C ASP A 92 10.38 -6.17 -17.77
N ASP A 93 10.28 -6.89 -18.89
CA ASP A 93 10.08 -6.31 -20.22
C ASP A 93 8.73 -5.57 -20.31
N ALA A 94 7.66 -6.18 -19.80
CA ALA A 94 6.35 -5.53 -19.71
C ALA A 94 6.37 -4.26 -18.84
N LEU A 95 7.16 -4.25 -17.76
CA LEU A 95 7.28 -3.11 -16.86
C LEU A 95 8.48 -2.19 -17.19
N CYS A 96 9.07 -2.31 -18.38
CA CYS A 96 10.22 -1.52 -18.83
C CYS A 96 11.40 -1.52 -17.83
N GLY A 97 11.81 -2.70 -17.36
CA GLY A 97 12.94 -2.89 -16.44
C GLY A 97 12.55 -3.24 -14.99
N GLY A 98 11.26 -3.47 -14.71
CA GLY A 98 10.78 -3.95 -13.42
C GLY A 98 9.93 -2.95 -12.64
N ILE A 99 9.88 -3.09 -11.32
CA ILE A 99 8.96 -2.36 -10.45
C ILE A 99 9.44 -0.90 -10.30
N PRO A 100 8.65 0.09 -10.73
CA PRO A 100 9.03 1.51 -10.65
C PRO A 100 9.06 2.06 -9.22
N PHE A 101 9.93 3.04 -9.00
CA PHE A 101 10.03 3.76 -7.73
C PHE A 101 8.99 4.87 -7.64
N GLY A 102 8.72 5.32 -6.42
CA GLY A 102 7.82 6.46 -6.20
C GLY A 102 6.34 6.13 -6.32
N VAL A 103 5.98 4.87 -6.59
CA VAL A 103 4.61 4.44 -6.83
C VAL A 103 4.26 3.15 -6.09
N ILE A 104 2.96 2.89 -5.98
CA ILE A 104 2.43 1.70 -5.33
C ILE A 104 2.18 0.61 -6.37
N THR A 105 2.78 -0.56 -6.15
CA THR A 105 2.53 -1.80 -6.88
C THR A 105 1.74 -2.76 -6.01
N GLU A 106 0.53 -3.11 -6.44
CA GLU A 106 -0.36 -4.03 -5.74
C GLU A 106 -0.23 -5.45 -6.31
N LEU A 107 -0.13 -6.43 -5.42
CA LEU A 107 -0.19 -7.85 -5.75
C LEU A 107 -1.48 -8.48 -5.20
N VAL A 108 -2.42 -8.80 -6.07
CA VAL A 108 -3.75 -9.32 -5.73
C VAL A 108 -3.85 -10.80 -6.10
N GLY A 109 -4.53 -11.61 -5.30
CA GLY A 109 -4.87 -12.98 -5.68
C GLY A 109 -5.42 -13.82 -4.53
N PRO A 110 -5.91 -15.04 -4.79
CA PRO A 110 -6.40 -15.95 -3.76
C PRO A 110 -5.30 -16.36 -2.76
N SER A 111 -5.71 -16.87 -1.60
CA SER A 111 -4.78 -17.43 -0.62
C SER A 111 -3.99 -18.61 -1.24
N GLY A 112 -2.73 -18.79 -0.85
CA GLY A 112 -1.89 -19.88 -1.37
C GLY A 112 -1.39 -19.74 -2.81
N ILE A 113 -1.77 -18.68 -3.54
CA ILE A 113 -1.39 -18.52 -4.96
C ILE A 113 0.09 -18.18 -5.18
N GLY A 114 0.78 -17.66 -4.16
CA GLY A 114 2.20 -17.31 -4.23
C GLY A 114 2.55 -15.85 -3.90
N LYS A 115 1.61 -15.02 -3.44
CA LYS A 115 1.87 -13.61 -3.12
C LYS A 115 3.11 -13.39 -2.24
N THR A 116 3.16 -14.06 -1.08
CA THR A 116 4.31 -13.99 -0.16
C THR A 116 5.61 -14.53 -0.82
N GLN A 117 5.54 -15.53 -1.70
CA GLN A 117 6.73 -16.01 -2.42
C GLN A 117 7.30 -14.96 -3.38
N PHE A 118 6.43 -14.18 -4.03
CA PHE A 118 6.82 -13.02 -4.82
C PHE A 118 7.53 -11.98 -3.93
N CYS A 119 6.88 -11.60 -2.83
CA CYS A 119 7.41 -10.60 -1.89
C CYS A 119 8.77 -11.00 -1.31
N LEU A 120 8.96 -12.25 -0.89
CA LEU A 120 10.25 -12.74 -0.39
C LEU A 120 11.36 -12.67 -1.47
N LYS A 121 11.05 -13.03 -2.72
CA LYS A 121 12.00 -12.93 -3.83
C LYS A 121 12.39 -11.48 -4.09
N ILE A 122 11.42 -10.57 -4.18
CA ILE A 122 11.69 -9.15 -4.43
C ILE A 122 12.43 -8.48 -3.26
N ALA A 123 12.09 -8.83 -2.02
CA ALA A 123 12.82 -8.37 -0.83
C ALA A 123 14.32 -8.70 -0.93
N LEU A 124 14.61 -9.94 -1.32
CA LEU A 124 15.98 -10.39 -1.48
C LEU A 124 16.69 -9.66 -2.62
N LEU A 125 16.04 -9.50 -3.77
CA LEU A 125 16.62 -8.81 -4.93
C LEU A 125 16.95 -7.34 -4.62
N ALA A 126 16.09 -6.63 -3.88
CA ALA A 126 16.37 -5.26 -3.47
C ALA A 126 17.54 -5.16 -2.49
N ALA A 127 17.70 -6.14 -1.60
CA ALA A 127 18.78 -6.17 -0.61
C ALA A 127 20.17 -6.41 -1.23
N LEU A 128 20.24 -6.98 -2.44
CA LEU A 128 21.48 -7.28 -3.13
C LEU A 128 22.34 -6.02 -3.38
N PRO A 129 23.68 -6.17 -3.46
CA PRO A 129 24.55 -5.10 -3.91
C PRO A 129 24.21 -4.64 -5.34
N THR A 130 24.49 -3.38 -5.65
CA THR A 130 24.29 -2.79 -6.99
C THR A 130 25.08 -3.52 -8.08
N SER A 131 26.26 -4.07 -7.74
CA SER A 131 27.06 -4.89 -8.66
C SER A 131 26.35 -6.16 -9.14
N HIS A 132 25.27 -6.58 -8.47
CA HIS A 132 24.44 -7.72 -8.83
C HIS A 132 22.99 -7.30 -9.17
N GLY A 133 22.76 -6.01 -9.46
CA GLY A 133 21.46 -5.47 -9.86
C GLY A 133 20.46 -5.27 -8.72
N GLY A 134 20.91 -5.26 -7.46
CA GLY A 134 20.10 -4.84 -6.31
C GLY A 134 20.25 -3.35 -6.00
N LEU A 135 19.63 -2.90 -4.91
CA LEU A 135 19.59 -1.48 -4.53
C LEU A 135 20.64 -1.10 -3.48
N ASN A 136 21.44 -2.07 -3.02
CA ASN A 136 22.42 -1.92 -1.95
C ASN A 136 21.89 -1.20 -0.70
N GLY A 137 20.62 -1.43 -0.37
CA GLY A 137 19.94 -0.79 0.75
C GLY A 137 19.17 -1.77 1.61
N ARG A 138 18.52 -1.25 2.65
CA ARG A 138 17.68 -2.05 3.54
C ARG A 138 16.27 -2.19 2.99
N VAL A 139 15.59 -3.26 3.37
CA VAL A 139 14.20 -3.53 3.00
C VAL A 139 13.38 -3.57 4.27
N ILE A 140 12.23 -2.88 4.30
CA ILE A 140 11.23 -3.08 5.36
C ILE A 140 10.18 -4.04 4.85
N TYR A 141 9.95 -5.11 5.59
CA TYR A 141 8.88 -6.08 5.36
C TYR A 141 7.89 -6.02 6.51
N VAL A 142 6.70 -5.47 6.26
CA VAL A 142 5.60 -5.46 7.24
C VAL A 142 4.85 -6.78 7.11
N ASP A 143 5.04 -7.66 8.09
CA ASP A 143 4.45 -9.00 8.17
C ASP A 143 3.33 -8.99 9.21
N ILE A 144 2.09 -8.98 8.75
CA ILE A 144 0.91 -8.89 9.63
C ILE A 144 0.34 -10.27 9.93
N GLU A 145 0.41 -11.14 8.94
CA GLU A 145 -0.15 -12.49 9.02
C GLU A 145 0.87 -13.51 9.56
N ASN A 146 2.04 -13.04 10.03
CA ASN A 146 3.16 -13.86 10.52
C ASN A 146 3.62 -14.94 9.52
N LYS A 147 3.62 -14.61 8.23
CA LYS A 147 3.94 -15.53 7.12
C LYS A 147 5.39 -15.41 6.66
N PHE A 148 6.14 -14.42 7.15
CA PHE A 148 7.53 -14.24 6.76
C PHE A 148 8.42 -15.37 7.30
N SER A 149 9.17 -16.01 6.39
CA SER A 149 10.14 -17.06 6.72
C SER A 149 11.51 -16.72 6.17
N SER A 150 12.47 -16.44 7.07
CA SER A 150 13.86 -16.18 6.73
C SER A 150 14.53 -17.38 6.06
N ARG A 151 14.23 -18.60 6.55
CA ARG A 151 14.72 -19.84 5.95
C ARG A 151 14.29 -19.97 4.49
N ARG A 152 13.01 -19.70 4.20
CA ARG A 152 12.47 -19.78 2.84
C ARG A 152 13.09 -18.73 1.93
N MET A 153 13.30 -17.52 2.43
CA MET A 153 13.94 -16.44 1.68
C MET A 153 15.40 -16.76 1.31
N ILE A 154 16.17 -17.31 2.26
CA ILE A 154 17.56 -17.73 2.02
C ILE A 154 17.61 -18.89 1.01
N GLU A 155 16.67 -19.85 1.11
CA GLU A 155 16.54 -20.93 0.14
C GLU A 155 16.28 -20.40 -1.28
N ILE A 156 15.35 -19.45 -1.43
CA ILE A 156 15.08 -18.77 -2.71
C ILE A 156 16.37 -18.14 -3.24
N GLY A 157 17.12 -17.43 -2.41
CA GLY A 157 18.40 -16.83 -2.79
C GLY A 157 19.43 -17.84 -3.27
N ALA A 158 19.69 -18.86 -2.47
CA ALA A 158 20.67 -19.90 -2.79
C ALA A 158 20.35 -20.64 -4.09
N LYS A 159 19.06 -20.88 -4.38
CA LYS A 159 18.63 -21.62 -5.57
C LYS A 159 18.44 -20.75 -6.81
N SER A 160 18.00 -19.50 -6.66
CA SER A 160 17.84 -18.58 -7.78
C SER A 160 19.15 -17.90 -8.20
N LEU A 161 20.08 -17.72 -7.26
CA LEU A 161 21.32 -16.95 -7.43
C LEU A 161 22.53 -17.67 -6.82
N PRO A 162 22.85 -18.91 -7.25
CA PRO A 162 23.89 -19.72 -6.62
C PRO A 162 25.26 -19.04 -6.67
N GLU A 163 25.61 -18.40 -7.78
CA GLU A 163 26.88 -17.69 -7.97
C GLU A 163 27.12 -16.56 -6.97
N ILE A 164 26.04 -15.96 -6.47
CA ILE A 164 26.08 -14.85 -5.52
C ILE A 164 26.05 -15.40 -4.09
N PHE A 165 25.12 -16.32 -3.80
CA PHE A 165 24.87 -16.82 -2.45
C PHE A 165 25.88 -17.87 -1.97
N HIS A 166 26.69 -18.44 -2.87
CA HIS A 166 27.80 -19.33 -2.49
C HIS A 166 29.01 -18.56 -1.92
N LYS A 167 29.07 -17.24 -2.09
CA LYS A 167 30.10 -16.42 -1.45
C LYS A 167 29.87 -16.39 0.06
N GLU A 168 30.96 -16.58 0.81
CA GLU A 168 30.90 -16.64 2.28
C GLU A 168 30.26 -15.37 2.87
N GLY A 169 29.33 -15.55 3.80
CA GLY A 169 28.67 -14.44 4.50
C GLY A 169 27.52 -13.75 3.74
N MET A 170 27.38 -13.93 2.42
CA MET A 170 26.35 -13.22 1.62
C MET A 170 24.92 -13.45 2.12
N ALA A 171 24.55 -14.71 2.40
CA ALA A 171 23.20 -15.00 2.90
C ALA A 171 22.88 -14.30 4.22
N ARG A 172 23.87 -14.22 5.13
CA ARG A 172 23.74 -13.54 6.43
C ARG A 172 23.66 -12.03 6.23
N GLU A 173 24.49 -11.48 5.35
CA GLU A 173 24.49 -10.06 5.01
C GLU A 173 23.13 -9.64 4.43
N MET A 174 22.60 -10.39 3.47
CA MET A 174 21.30 -10.10 2.85
C MET A 174 20.17 -10.20 3.88
N ALA A 175 20.16 -11.24 4.72
CA ALA A 175 19.18 -11.37 5.79
C ALA A 175 19.26 -10.20 6.79
N GLY A 176 20.47 -9.72 7.12
CA GLY A 176 20.67 -8.57 8.01
C GLY A 176 20.20 -7.22 7.43
N ARG A 177 20.03 -7.12 6.10
CA ARG A 177 19.49 -5.93 5.44
C ARG A 177 17.95 -5.89 5.43
N ILE A 178 17.28 -6.98 5.79
CA ILE A 178 15.81 -7.11 5.73
C ILE A 178 15.23 -6.94 7.14
N LEU A 179 14.59 -5.81 7.36
CA LEU A 179 13.95 -5.43 8.63
C LEU A 179 12.49 -5.89 8.60
N VAL A 180 12.14 -6.84 9.46
CA VAL A 180 10.78 -7.36 9.55
C VAL A 180 10.03 -6.63 10.66
N LEU A 181 8.97 -5.92 10.29
CA LEU A 181 8.05 -5.26 11.20
C LEU A 181 6.83 -6.14 11.39
N ARG A 182 6.55 -6.56 12.62
CA ARG A 182 5.32 -7.26 12.99
C ARG A 182 4.51 -6.37 13.92
N PRO A 183 3.38 -5.84 13.46
CA PRO A 183 2.47 -5.14 14.36
C PRO A 183 1.97 -6.12 15.44
N THR A 184 2.28 -5.86 16.71
CA THR A 184 1.67 -6.59 17.83
C THR A 184 0.34 -5.96 18.23
N SER A 185 -0.52 -6.73 18.90
CA SER A 185 -1.84 -6.27 19.38
C SER A 185 -1.74 -5.03 20.27
N VAL A 186 -2.83 -4.26 20.32
CA VAL A 186 -2.99 -2.99 21.06
C VAL A 186 -2.43 -3.01 22.50
N SER A 187 -2.48 -4.16 23.17
CA SER A 187 -2.01 -4.37 24.54
C SER A 187 -0.54 -4.02 24.79
N GLU A 188 0.36 -4.25 23.82
CA GLU A 188 1.80 -3.96 23.99
C GLU A 188 2.15 -2.48 23.70
N PHE A 189 1.33 -1.80 22.89
CA PHE A 189 1.53 -0.38 22.56
C PHE A 189 1.21 0.52 23.77
N THR A 190 0.21 0.13 24.56
CA THR A 190 -0.13 0.76 25.85
C THR A 190 0.98 0.62 26.90
N ASP A 191 1.72 -0.49 26.91
CA ASP A 191 2.83 -0.70 27.87
C ASP A 191 4.09 0.09 27.49
N ARG A 192 4.39 0.24 26.19
CA ARG A 192 5.52 1.08 25.74
C ARG A 192 5.24 2.58 25.88
N GLY A 193 3.98 3.00 25.79
CA GLY A 193 3.54 4.39 25.94
C GLY A 193 3.69 5.00 27.35
N GLN A 194 3.98 4.18 28.38
CA GLN A 194 4.15 4.68 29.76
C GLN A 194 5.58 5.09 30.12
N THR A 195 6.59 4.90 29.24
CA THR A 195 8.00 5.14 29.60
C THR A 195 8.69 6.29 28.85
N GLY A 196 7.97 7.05 28.02
CA GLY A 196 8.49 8.26 27.36
C GLY A 196 7.98 9.55 28.00
N PRO A 197 8.82 10.55 28.33
CA PRO A 197 8.34 11.80 28.90
C PRO A 197 7.69 12.64 27.80
N GLY A 198 6.35 12.68 27.73
CA GLY A 198 5.66 13.65 26.88
C GLY A 198 4.21 13.37 26.50
N TRP A 199 3.69 12.15 26.67
CA TRP A 199 2.28 11.87 26.36
C TRP A 199 1.44 11.94 27.63
N ARG A 200 0.83 13.10 27.91
CA ARG A 200 -0.30 13.17 28.84
C ARG A 200 -1.60 13.18 28.02
N PRO A 201 -2.50 12.20 28.20
CA PRO A 201 -3.88 12.30 27.73
C PRO A 201 -4.54 13.55 28.32
N TRP A 202 -5.41 14.19 27.52
CA TRP A 202 -6.16 15.38 27.92
C TRP A 202 -7.17 15.03 29.04
N GLU A 203 -6.72 14.99 30.29
CA GLU A 203 -7.64 14.87 31.44
C GLU A 203 -7.32 15.95 32.47
N ARG A 204 -7.62 17.21 32.13
CA ARG A 204 -7.99 18.22 33.15
C ARG A 204 -8.55 19.51 32.54
N CYS A 205 -9.86 19.53 32.28
CA CYS A 205 -10.64 20.76 32.37
C CYS A 205 -11.78 20.54 33.36
N GLN A 206 -11.45 20.49 34.66
CA GLN A 206 -12.46 20.66 35.71
C GLN A 206 -12.79 22.15 35.83
N GLY A 207 -13.81 22.59 35.08
CA GLY A 207 -14.48 23.87 35.27
C GLY A 207 -15.85 23.65 35.92
N ARG A 208 -15.91 23.94 37.22
CA ARG A 208 -17.05 24.16 38.16
C ARG A 208 -18.49 23.69 37.79
N PRO A 209 -19.22 23.05 38.72
CA PRO A 209 -20.61 22.67 38.52
C PRO A 209 -21.56 23.87 38.72
N CYS A 210 -22.37 24.20 37.70
CA CYS A 210 -23.61 24.95 37.91
C CYS A 210 -24.67 23.98 38.47
N ARG A 211 -25.32 24.39 39.58
CA ARG A 211 -26.44 23.67 40.20
C ARG A 211 -27.56 23.47 39.18
N ARG A 212 -28.11 22.25 39.14
CA ARG A 212 -29.41 21.95 38.54
C ARG A 212 -30.48 22.35 39.54
N ASP A 213 -31.44 23.15 39.09
CA ASP A 213 -32.82 23.02 39.53
C ASP A 213 -33.66 22.61 38.32
N ASP A 214 -34.66 21.81 38.65
CA ASP A 214 -35.85 21.41 37.90
C ASP A 214 -35.75 20.30 36.84
N GLY A 215 -36.55 19.27 37.12
CA GLY A 215 -36.70 18.06 36.35
C GLY A 215 -37.46 18.28 35.05
N SER A 216 -37.01 17.56 34.03
CA SER A 216 -37.83 17.06 32.93
C SER A 216 -36.99 16.08 32.14
N ASP A 217 -37.60 14.94 31.82
CA ASP A 217 -37.04 13.91 30.96
C ASP A 217 -36.61 14.50 29.61
N ALA A 218 -35.30 14.57 29.38
CA ALA A 218 -34.73 14.86 28.08
C ALA A 218 -33.89 13.66 27.63
N ALA A 219 -34.37 13.01 26.57
CA ALA A 219 -33.70 11.94 25.87
C ALA A 219 -32.21 12.25 25.65
N ALA A 220 -31.34 11.34 26.08
CA ALA A 220 -29.91 11.43 25.82
C ALA A 220 -29.65 11.48 24.30
N LEU A 221 -29.06 12.58 23.84
CA LEU A 221 -28.64 12.76 22.46
C LEU A 221 -27.59 11.68 22.08
N PRO A 222 -27.62 11.11 20.84
CA PRO A 222 -26.78 9.97 20.46
C PRO A 222 -25.27 10.22 20.38
N TRP A 223 -24.79 11.42 20.70
CA TRP A 223 -23.40 11.86 20.48
C TRP A 223 -22.50 11.73 21.72
N GLN A 224 -23.01 11.16 22.83
CA GLN A 224 -22.24 10.92 24.06
C GLN A 224 -21.85 9.45 24.26
N ARG A 225 -21.47 8.74 23.19
CA ARG A 225 -20.75 7.46 23.33
C ARG A 225 -19.25 7.74 23.11
N PRO A 226 -18.35 7.24 23.99
CA PRO A 226 -16.92 7.41 23.79
C PRO A 226 -16.53 6.71 22.50
N PHE A 227 -16.09 7.49 21.51
CA PHE A 227 -15.42 6.96 20.32
C PHE A 227 -14.23 6.13 20.80
N THR A 228 -14.12 4.89 20.31
CA THR A 228 -13.01 3.98 20.61
C THR A 228 -11.72 4.51 19.97
N PHE A 229 -11.05 5.43 20.68
CA PHE A 229 -9.77 6.06 20.30
C PHE A 229 -8.60 5.06 20.14
N GLY A 230 -8.76 3.81 20.60
CA GLY A 230 -7.68 2.82 20.65
C GLY A 230 -7.21 2.28 19.29
N CYS A 231 -8.13 1.92 18.38
CA CYS A 231 -7.77 1.20 17.15
C CYS A 231 -7.06 2.10 16.12
N VAL A 232 -7.57 3.32 15.91
CA VAL A 232 -6.98 4.31 15.00
C VAL A 232 -5.58 4.74 15.45
N ALA A 233 -5.33 4.80 16.76
CA ALA A 233 -4.01 5.15 17.30
C ALA A 233 -2.94 4.08 16.96
N VAL A 234 -3.33 2.81 16.89
CA VAL A 234 -2.42 1.69 16.65
C VAL A 234 -1.99 1.66 15.18
N THR A 235 -2.94 1.79 14.25
CA THR A 235 -2.64 1.86 12.82
C THR A 235 -1.79 3.09 12.48
N LEU A 236 -2.12 4.26 13.04
CA LEU A 236 -1.29 5.45 12.93
C LEU A 236 0.11 5.27 13.53
N GLY A 237 0.21 4.58 14.67
CA GLY A 237 1.49 4.23 15.31
C GLY A 237 2.38 3.39 14.39
N ILE A 238 1.81 2.38 13.74
CA ILE A 238 2.51 1.53 12.76
C ILE A 238 2.98 2.35 11.56
N LEU A 239 2.10 3.17 10.98
CA LEU A 239 2.47 4.05 9.85
C LEU A 239 3.59 5.02 10.24
N GLN A 240 3.51 5.63 11.43
CA GLN A 240 4.55 6.52 11.92
C GLN A 240 5.87 5.78 12.14
N GLN A 241 5.84 4.57 12.69
CA GLN A 241 7.02 3.73 12.85
C GLN A 241 7.64 3.38 11.49
N ILE A 242 6.83 3.07 10.48
CA ILE A 242 7.30 2.86 9.10
C ILE A 242 7.99 4.12 8.58
N LYS A 243 7.38 5.31 8.74
CA LYS A 243 7.96 6.59 8.31
C LYS A 243 9.35 6.80 8.92
N LEU A 244 9.46 6.68 10.25
CA LEU A 244 10.72 6.85 10.97
C LEU A 244 11.77 5.84 10.52
N SER A 245 11.38 4.56 10.40
CA SER A 245 12.28 3.48 9.99
C SER A 245 12.80 3.68 8.55
N VAL A 246 11.97 4.20 7.63
CA VAL A 246 12.40 4.51 6.27
C VAL A 246 13.45 5.62 6.26
N LEU A 247 13.27 6.65 7.08
CA LEU A 247 14.19 7.78 7.19
C LEU A 247 15.52 7.41 7.87
N GLU A 248 15.48 6.60 8.93
CA GLU A 248 16.67 6.24 9.71
C GLU A 248 17.55 5.20 9.02
N HIS A 249 16.96 4.25 8.29
CA HIS A 249 17.65 3.04 7.88
C HIS A 249 18.04 2.97 6.40
N GLN A 250 17.99 4.09 5.66
CA GLN A 250 18.28 4.15 4.21
C GLN A 250 17.54 3.03 3.45
N VAL A 251 16.24 2.94 3.69
CA VAL A 251 15.40 1.89 3.12
C VAL A 251 15.24 2.13 1.62
N LYS A 252 15.31 1.06 0.84
CA LYS A 252 15.21 1.06 -0.63
C LYS A 252 14.04 0.24 -1.17
N LEU A 253 13.28 -0.42 -0.31
CA LEU A 253 12.04 -1.13 -0.67
C LEU A 253 11.16 -1.26 0.57
N LEU A 254 9.86 -1.02 0.41
CA LEU A 254 8.85 -1.28 1.42
C LEU A 254 7.87 -2.35 0.89
N ILE A 255 7.69 -3.42 1.67
CA ILE A 255 6.69 -4.46 1.43
C ILE A 255 5.67 -4.45 2.56
N ILE A 256 4.38 -4.49 2.21
CA ILE A 256 3.27 -4.65 3.16
C ILE A 256 2.51 -5.94 2.83
N ASP A 257 2.65 -6.97 3.68
CA ASP A 257 2.02 -8.29 3.54
C ASP A 257 1.15 -8.63 4.79
N SER A 258 -0.18 -8.48 4.77
CA SER A 258 -1.03 -7.94 3.72
C SER A 258 -1.72 -6.65 4.12
N MET A 259 -2.03 -5.81 3.15
CA MET A 259 -2.69 -4.53 3.38
C MET A 259 -4.06 -4.68 4.06
N ALA A 260 -4.76 -5.77 3.75
CA ALA A 260 -6.01 -6.12 4.39
C ALA A 260 -5.85 -6.29 5.90
N GLY A 261 -4.73 -6.85 6.37
CA GLY A 261 -4.44 -6.99 7.80
C GLY A 261 -4.29 -5.64 8.53
N LEU A 262 -3.67 -4.63 7.89
CA LEU A 262 -3.57 -3.28 8.47
C LEU A 262 -4.95 -2.65 8.67
N ILE A 263 -5.89 -2.96 7.79
CA ILE A 263 -7.21 -2.32 7.73
C ILE A 263 -8.25 -3.12 8.54
N LEU A 264 -8.11 -4.45 8.63
CA LEU A 264 -9.05 -5.33 9.31
C LEU A 264 -8.74 -5.48 10.82
N GLY A 265 -7.50 -5.18 11.25
CA GLY A 265 -7.16 -5.07 12.68
C GLY A 265 -7.99 -4.03 13.45
N ASP A 266 -8.75 -3.19 12.75
CA ASP A 266 -9.69 -2.21 13.30
C ASP A 266 -11.06 -2.81 13.70
N LEU A 267 -11.36 -4.09 13.41
CA LEU A 267 -12.74 -4.61 13.37
C LEU A 267 -13.04 -5.83 14.27
N GLU A 268 -12.40 -5.98 15.44
CA GLU A 268 -12.88 -6.95 16.46
C GLU A 268 -14.15 -6.48 17.22
N GLY A 269 -14.82 -5.42 16.77
CA GLY A 269 -16.10 -4.97 17.33
C GLY A 269 -17.14 -4.63 16.24
N ASP A 270 -18.26 -5.36 16.27
CA ASP A 270 -19.54 -5.15 15.58
C ASP A 270 -19.59 -4.38 14.23
N LEU A 271 -19.65 -5.21 13.18
CA LEU A 271 -20.47 -5.10 11.96
C LEU A 271 -21.12 -3.73 11.60
N LYS A 272 -20.65 -3.22 10.45
CA LYS A 272 -21.40 -2.56 9.35
C LYS A 272 -21.40 -1.03 9.16
N ILE A 273 -20.82 -0.18 10.02
CA ILE A 273 -20.95 1.29 9.83
C ILE A 273 -19.66 2.07 9.49
N PHE A 274 -18.45 1.55 9.70
CA PHE A 274 -17.21 2.34 9.50
C PHE A 274 -16.46 2.16 8.16
N LYS A 275 -17.10 1.61 7.12
CA LYS A 275 -16.45 1.19 5.86
C LYS A 275 -15.79 2.28 4.99
N GLN A 276 -15.80 3.57 5.34
CA GLN A 276 -15.45 4.63 4.38
C GLN A 276 -14.34 5.62 4.79
N HIS A 277 -13.78 5.60 6.01
CA HIS A 277 -12.82 6.64 6.42
C HIS A 277 -11.38 6.23 6.86
N PRO A 278 -11.06 4.99 7.29
CA PRO A 278 -9.65 4.65 7.61
C PRO A 278 -8.74 4.54 6.38
N LEU A 279 -9.30 4.08 5.25
CA LEU A 279 -8.53 3.74 4.04
C LEU A 279 -7.87 4.95 3.38
N ALA A 280 -8.55 6.10 3.36
CA ALA A 280 -8.06 7.30 2.68
C ALA A 280 -6.74 7.81 3.29
N TRP A 281 -6.63 7.77 4.62
CA TRP A 281 -5.41 8.13 5.34
C TRP A 281 -4.25 7.19 5.03
N HIS A 282 -4.49 5.88 5.07
CA HIS A 282 -3.48 4.87 4.72
C HIS A 282 -3.00 5.03 3.27
N ILE A 283 -3.93 5.24 2.35
CA ILE A 283 -3.64 5.50 0.93
C ILE A 283 -2.74 6.73 0.78
N SER A 284 -3.17 7.87 1.34
CA SER A 284 -2.45 9.13 1.23
C SER A 284 -1.05 9.02 1.83
N PHE A 285 -0.94 8.41 3.01
CA PHE A 285 0.33 8.20 3.69
C PHE A 285 1.29 7.33 2.86
N ILE A 286 0.85 6.14 2.41
CA ILE A 286 1.71 5.22 1.68
C ILE A 286 2.13 5.83 0.34
N LYS A 287 1.20 6.49 -0.36
CA LYS A 287 1.48 7.17 -1.62
C LYS A 287 2.50 8.30 -1.41
N SER A 288 2.27 9.16 -0.42
CA SER A 288 3.19 10.24 -0.08
C SER A 288 4.56 9.72 0.34
N LEU A 289 4.62 8.60 1.06
CA LEU A 289 5.87 7.94 1.46
C LEU A 289 6.62 7.40 0.24
N ALA A 290 5.95 6.71 -0.68
CA ALA A 290 6.53 6.21 -1.92
C ALA A 290 7.14 7.37 -2.73
N GLU A 291 6.35 8.40 -3.00
CA GLU A 291 6.76 9.60 -3.75
C GLU A 291 7.90 10.35 -3.07
N PHE A 292 7.87 10.47 -1.74
CA PHE A 292 8.89 11.21 -0.99
C PHE A 292 10.23 10.48 -0.96
N SER A 293 10.19 9.18 -0.66
CA SER A 293 11.41 8.38 -0.49
C SER A 293 11.97 7.85 -1.82
N GLN A 294 11.20 7.97 -2.92
CA GLN A 294 11.56 7.44 -4.24
C GLN A 294 11.99 5.96 -4.14
N ILE A 295 11.20 5.19 -3.39
CA ILE A 295 11.37 3.73 -3.23
C ILE A 295 10.19 3.00 -3.90
N PRO A 296 10.38 1.77 -4.37
CA PRO A 296 9.28 0.89 -4.74
C PRO A 296 8.50 0.51 -3.46
N VAL A 297 7.18 0.56 -3.56
CA VAL A 297 6.28 0.09 -2.50
C VAL A 297 5.41 -1.03 -3.05
N ILE A 298 5.51 -2.21 -2.43
CA ILE A 298 4.75 -3.40 -2.83
C ILE A 298 3.75 -3.73 -1.74
N VAL A 299 2.52 -3.94 -2.14
CA VAL A 299 1.40 -4.15 -1.22
C VAL A 299 0.63 -5.40 -1.64
N THR A 300 0.49 -6.38 -0.76
CA THR A 300 -0.32 -7.57 -1.07
C THR A 300 -1.77 -7.36 -0.65
N ASN A 301 -2.68 -7.88 -1.47
CA ASN A 301 -4.11 -7.82 -1.23
C ASN A 301 -4.75 -9.19 -1.46
N GLN A 302 -5.82 -9.46 -0.73
CA GLN A 302 -6.61 -10.68 -0.87
C GLN A 302 -7.78 -10.45 -1.86
N VAL A 303 -8.47 -11.54 -2.20
CA VAL A 303 -9.66 -11.52 -3.05
C VAL A 303 -10.87 -11.91 -2.21
N ARG A 304 -12.01 -11.32 -2.53
CA ARG A 304 -13.32 -11.61 -1.93
C ARG A 304 -14.27 -12.14 -3.00
N SER A 305 -15.19 -13.01 -2.61
CA SER A 305 -16.30 -13.42 -3.47
C SER A 305 -17.32 -12.29 -3.58
N GLN A 306 -17.71 -11.92 -4.79
CA GLN A 306 -18.81 -10.99 -5.03
C GLN A 306 -20.14 -11.76 -4.91
N CYS A 307 -20.75 -11.76 -3.73
CA CYS A 307 -22.18 -12.10 -3.60
C CYS A 307 -23.02 -10.95 -4.18
N CYS A 308 -24.11 -11.30 -4.86
CA CYS A 308 -24.90 -10.49 -5.81
C CYS A 308 -25.57 -9.20 -5.28
N GLU A 309 -25.19 -8.66 -4.11
CA GLU A 309 -25.90 -7.55 -3.44
C GLU A 309 -25.04 -6.34 -3.06
N GLU A 310 -23.81 -6.22 -3.57
CA GLU A 310 -23.05 -4.97 -3.40
C GLU A 310 -23.31 -3.99 -4.55
N VAL A 311 -24.11 -2.96 -4.23
CA VAL A 311 -24.46 -1.76 -4.97
C VAL A 311 -23.55 -1.47 -6.17
N GLN A 312 -24.11 -1.71 -7.35
CA GLN A 312 -23.55 -1.41 -8.66
C GLN A 312 -23.51 0.12 -8.84
N TYR A 313 -22.39 0.76 -8.51
CA TYR A 313 -22.21 2.18 -8.82
C TYR A 313 -22.09 2.38 -10.34
N SER A 314 -22.80 3.39 -10.82
CA SER A 314 -23.21 3.68 -12.20
C SER A 314 -22.10 4.05 -13.20
N PHE A 315 -20.85 3.63 -12.98
CA PHE A 315 -19.78 3.72 -13.99
C PHE A 315 -19.55 2.41 -14.76
N GLN A 316 -20.26 1.33 -14.39
CA GLN A 316 -20.38 0.10 -15.19
C GLN A 316 -21.75 0.04 -15.86
N ALA A 317 -22.06 1.02 -16.69
CA ALA A 317 -23.17 0.92 -17.63
C ALA A 317 -22.72 0.09 -18.83
N ILE A 318 -22.85 -1.23 -18.75
CA ILE A 318 -23.00 -2.04 -19.96
C ILE A 318 -24.49 -2.36 -20.07
N SER A 319 -25.09 -1.65 -21.02
CA SER A 319 -26.32 -1.95 -21.75
C SER A 319 -26.89 -3.34 -21.48
N LYS A 320 -28.08 -3.36 -20.86
CA LYS A 320 -29.07 -4.42 -21.09
C LYS A 320 -29.41 -4.39 -22.57
N LEU A 321 -28.76 -5.23 -23.36
CA LEU A 321 -29.24 -5.68 -24.65
C LEU A 321 -29.34 -7.20 -24.56
N GLU A 322 -30.60 -7.61 -24.43
CA GLU A 322 -31.21 -8.93 -24.55
C GLU A 322 -30.29 -10.08 -24.98
N ALA A 323 -30.22 -11.12 -24.13
CA ALA A 323 -29.91 -12.48 -24.57
C ALA A 323 -30.72 -13.49 -23.72
N PRO A 324 -31.16 -14.60 -24.32
CA PRO A 324 -32.22 -15.46 -23.79
C PRO A 324 -31.72 -16.43 -22.73
N SER A 325 -32.69 -16.97 -21.99
CA SER A 325 -32.58 -18.07 -21.03
C SER A 325 -31.54 -19.13 -21.40
N ASN A 326 -30.42 -19.14 -20.68
CA ASN A 326 -29.64 -20.35 -20.46
C ASN A 326 -29.06 -20.31 -19.05
N GLN A 327 -29.20 -21.43 -18.35
CA GLN A 327 -28.71 -21.71 -17.01
C GLN A 327 -27.17 -21.76 -17.02
N GLU A 328 -26.52 -20.60 -17.11
CA GLU A 328 -25.07 -20.52 -16.91
C GLU A 328 -24.77 -20.49 -15.41
N ARG A 329 -23.93 -21.44 -14.99
CA ARG A 329 -23.34 -21.53 -13.65
C ARG A 329 -22.86 -20.15 -13.22
N VAL A 330 -23.37 -19.66 -12.08
CA VAL A 330 -22.89 -18.44 -11.45
C VAL A 330 -21.45 -18.69 -10.98
N GLU A 331 -20.48 -18.42 -11.84
CA GLU A 331 -19.08 -18.32 -11.41
C GLU A 331 -19.00 -17.17 -10.40
N SER A 332 -18.59 -17.49 -9.17
CA SER A 332 -18.35 -16.50 -8.13
C SER A 332 -17.20 -15.60 -8.57
N ARG A 333 -17.52 -14.43 -9.13
CA ARG A 333 -16.53 -13.45 -9.58
C ARG A 333 -15.71 -12.98 -8.38
N LEU A 334 -14.43 -13.29 -8.37
CA LEU A 334 -13.51 -12.82 -7.35
C LEU A 334 -13.07 -11.38 -7.66
N VAL A 335 -13.11 -10.51 -6.66
CA VAL A 335 -12.73 -9.10 -6.77
C VAL A 335 -11.72 -8.76 -5.67
N ALA A 336 -10.83 -7.81 -5.91
CA ALA A 336 -9.90 -7.30 -4.89
C ALA A 336 -10.67 -6.79 -3.64
N SER A 337 -10.15 -7.08 -2.44
CA SER A 337 -10.89 -6.83 -1.20
C SER A 337 -11.00 -5.36 -0.76
N LEU A 338 -10.14 -4.47 -1.27
CA LEU A 338 -9.99 -3.09 -0.75
C LEU A 338 -10.85 -2.03 -1.43
N GLY A 339 -11.69 -2.42 -2.40
CA GLY A 339 -12.66 -1.52 -3.04
C GLY A 339 -12.06 -0.48 -3.99
N ILE A 340 -12.92 0.46 -4.41
CA ILE A 340 -12.66 1.40 -5.52
C ILE A 340 -11.59 2.45 -5.16
N HIS A 341 -11.66 3.04 -3.96
CA HIS A 341 -10.70 4.06 -3.53
C HIS A 341 -9.25 3.57 -3.58
N TRP A 342 -9.01 2.35 -3.07
CA TRP A 342 -7.70 1.69 -3.18
C TRP A 342 -7.32 1.40 -4.63
N ALA A 343 -8.27 0.93 -5.44
CA ALA A 343 -8.02 0.65 -6.85
C ALA A 343 -7.57 1.87 -7.65
N HIS A 344 -7.99 3.09 -7.30
CA HIS A 344 -7.49 4.32 -7.92
C HIS A 344 -6.10 4.71 -7.43
N ALA A 345 -5.78 4.46 -6.16
CA ALA A 345 -4.48 4.80 -5.56
C ALA A 345 -3.31 3.99 -6.11
N VAL A 346 -3.56 2.73 -6.49
CA VAL A 346 -2.55 1.81 -7.02
C VAL A 346 -2.16 2.21 -8.44
N THR A 347 -0.86 2.28 -8.73
CA THR A 347 -0.36 2.59 -10.07
C THR A 347 -0.21 1.33 -10.92
N ILE A 348 0.40 0.28 -10.36
CA ILE A 348 0.55 -1.03 -11.02
C ILE A 348 -0.19 -2.09 -10.24
N ARG A 349 -1.03 -2.87 -10.93
CA ARG A 349 -1.73 -4.03 -10.35
C ARG A 349 -1.30 -5.31 -11.05
N LEU A 350 -0.72 -6.21 -10.26
CA LEU A 350 -0.38 -7.56 -10.64
C LEU A 350 -1.40 -8.51 -10.00
N VAL A 351 -2.10 -9.29 -10.82
CA VAL A 351 -3.07 -10.29 -10.37
C VAL A 351 -2.45 -11.67 -10.53
N LEU A 352 -2.30 -12.39 -9.43
CA LEU A 352 -1.98 -13.80 -9.40
C LEU A 352 -3.27 -14.60 -9.38
N GLU A 353 -3.44 -15.48 -10.35
CA GLU A 353 -4.61 -16.36 -10.44
C GLU A 353 -4.19 -17.78 -10.80
N ALA A 354 -5.11 -18.72 -10.58
CA ALA A 354 -4.96 -20.09 -11.07
C ALA A 354 -6.15 -20.39 -11.98
N ASP A 355 -5.85 -20.77 -13.21
CA ASP A 355 -6.83 -21.24 -14.19
C ASP A 355 -6.42 -22.60 -14.73
N SER A 356 -7.36 -23.54 -14.76
CA SER A 356 -7.16 -24.90 -15.29
C SER A 356 -5.90 -25.63 -14.74
N GLY A 357 -5.56 -25.38 -13.47
CA GLY A 357 -4.39 -25.95 -12.79
C GLY A 357 -3.05 -25.25 -13.07
N GLN A 358 -3.01 -24.27 -13.96
CA GLN A 358 -1.86 -23.41 -14.21
C GLN A 358 -1.99 -22.08 -13.49
N ARG A 359 -0.87 -21.48 -13.08
CA ARG A 359 -0.88 -20.18 -12.40
C ARG A 359 -0.41 -19.10 -13.36
N PHE A 360 -1.07 -17.94 -13.32
CA PHE A 360 -0.75 -16.80 -14.16
C PHE A 360 -0.51 -15.54 -13.33
N ILE A 361 0.50 -14.76 -13.71
CA ILE A 361 0.68 -13.39 -13.25
C ILE A 361 0.21 -12.46 -14.36
N LYS A 362 -0.88 -11.73 -14.10
CA LYS A 362 -1.49 -10.79 -15.02
C LYS A 362 -1.12 -9.36 -14.63
N VAL A 363 -0.67 -8.57 -15.59
CA VAL A 363 -0.59 -7.11 -15.48
C VAL A 363 -1.96 -6.55 -15.85
N THR A 364 -2.75 -6.10 -14.88
CA THR A 364 -4.15 -5.68 -15.12
C THR A 364 -4.35 -4.18 -15.09
N LYS A 365 -3.46 -3.46 -14.40
CA LYS A 365 -3.39 -2.00 -14.39
C LYS A 365 -1.93 -1.60 -14.49
N SER A 366 -1.57 -0.86 -15.53
CA SER A 366 -0.25 -0.25 -15.68
C SER A 366 -0.38 0.97 -16.60
N PRO A 367 0.30 2.09 -16.32
CA PRO A 367 0.37 3.22 -17.25
C PRO A 367 1.34 2.96 -18.42
N ILE A 368 2.10 1.86 -18.38
CA ILE A 368 3.21 1.58 -19.30
C ILE A 368 2.92 0.35 -20.17
N SER A 369 2.41 -0.72 -19.56
CA SER A 369 2.18 -2.00 -20.23
C SER A 369 0.73 -2.16 -20.67
N PRO A 370 0.47 -2.78 -21.84
CA PRO A 370 -0.84 -3.37 -22.10
C PRO A 370 -1.14 -4.51 -21.11
N PRO A 371 -2.39 -4.96 -21.00
CA PRO A 371 -2.75 -6.11 -20.18
C PRO A 371 -2.14 -7.41 -20.71
N LEU A 372 -1.21 -8.00 -19.94
CA LEU A 372 -0.47 -9.20 -20.30
C LEU A 372 -0.57 -10.25 -19.19
N ALA A 373 -0.59 -11.53 -19.55
CA ALA A 373 -0.54 -12.66 -18.63
C ALA A 373 0.71 -13.50 -18.89
N PHE A 374 1.40 -13.88 -17.82
CA PHE A 374 2.55 -14.77 -17.88
C PHE A 374 2.30 -16.02 -17.04
N PRO A 375 2.44 -17.23 -17.60
CA PRO A 375 2.33 -18.45 -16.82
C PRO A 375 3.54 -18.57 -15.89
N PHE A 376 3.33 -18.97 -14.63
CA PHE A 376 4.39 -19.11 -13.65
C PHE A 376 4.25 -20.37 -12.80
N VAL A 377 5.37 -20.76 -12.20
CA VAL A 377 5.46 -21.86 -11.24
C VAL A 377 6.21 -21.41 -9.99
N ILE A 378 5.93 -22.06 -8.86
CA ILE A 378 6.67 -21.85 -7.60
C ILE A 378 7.58 -23.06 -7.39
N THR A 379 8.89 -22.82 -7.34
CA THR A 379 9.92 -23.84 -7.11
C THR A 379 10.74 -23.50 -5.87
N SER A 380 11.77 -24.28 -5.55
CA SER A 380 12.71 -23.95 -4.49
C SER A 380 13.43 -22.61 -4.74
N SER A 381 13.58 -22.18 -6.00
CA SER A 381 14.08 -20.86 -6.41
C SER A 381 13.06 -19.72 -6.29
N GLY A 382 11.87 -19.98 -5.75
CA GLY A 382 10.78 -19.00 -5.65
C GLY A 382 9.89 -19.01 -6.89
N ILE A 383 9.33 -17.85 -7.23
CA ILE A 383 8.51 -17.69 -8.44
C ILE A 383 9.41 -17.63 -9.67
N SER A 384 9.06 -18.40 -10.71
CA SER A 384 9.70 -18.38 -12.02
C SER A 384 8.63 -18.42 -13.12
N LEU A 385 8.83 -17.68 -14.20
CA LEU A 385 7.95 -17.77 -15.36
C LEU A 385 8.21 -19.07 -16.12
N ILE A 386 7.15 -19.66 -16.66
CA ILE A 386 7.22 -20.80 -17.57
C ILE A 386 7.55 -20.31 -18.99
N SER A 387 7.01 -19.14 -19.35
CA SER A 387 7.25 -18.44 -20.61
C SER A 387 7.45 -16.95 -20.32
N ASP A 388 8.45 -16.36 -20.98
CA ASP A 388 8.68 -14.92 -20.96
C ASP A 388 7.78 -14.18 -21.98
N GLU A 389 7.16 -14.91 -22.93
CA GLU A 389 6.20 -14.33 -23.86
C GLU A 389 4.87 -14.03 -23.16
N GLY A 390 4.47 -12.76 -23.17
CA GLY A 390 3.24 -12.29 -22.55
C GLY A 390 2.01 -12.57 -23.41
N ILE A 391 0.99 -13.19 -22.82
CA ILE A 391 -0.30 -13.43 -23.48
C ILE A 391 -1.18 -12.19 -23.29
N GLU A 392 -1.55 -11.51 -24.37
CA GLU A 392 -2.44 -10.35 -24.31
C GLU A 392 -3.82 -10.75 -23.79
N VAL A 393 -4.26 -10.12 -22.70
CA VAL A 393 -5.56 -10.38 -22.08
C VAL A 393 -6.57 -9.35 -22.58
N LYS A 394 -7.68 -9.82 -23.16
CA LYS A 394 -8.71 -8.95 -23.77
C LYS A 394 -10.02 -8.97 -22.98
N GLY A 395 -10.73 -7.84 -23.03
CA GLY A 395 -12.10 -7.72 -22.53
C GLY A 395 -12.25 -7.90 -21.02
N LEU A 396 -13.34 -8.56 -20.60
CA LEU A 396 -13.72 -8.70 -19.19
C LEU A 396 -12.71 -9.53 -18.36
N VAL A 397 -11.92 -10.39 -19.02
CA VAL A 397 -10.93 -11.30 -18.41
C VAL A 397 -9.75 -10.56 -17.76
N ILE A 398 -9.55 -9.28 -18.10
CA ILE A 398 -8.48 -8.43 -17.53
C ILE A 398 -8.65 -8.28 -16.02
N ASN A 399 -9.89 -8.09 -15.55
CA ASN A 399 -10.19 -7.84 -14.14
C ASN A 399 -10.82 -9.04 -13.43
N THR A 400 -11.12 -10.11 -14.18
CA THR A 400 -11.60 -11.36 -13.59
C THR A 400 -10.43 -12.09 -12.97
N ILE A 401 -10.62 -12.54 -11.73
CA ILE A 401 -9.64 -13.35 -11.01
C ILE A 401 -10.21 -14.76 -10.91
N HIS A 402 -9.53 -15.73 -11.53
CA HIS A 402 -9.91 -17.13 -11.37
C HIS A 402 -9.28 -17.70 -10.09
N GLY A 403 -10.13 -18.26 -9.24
CA GLY A 403 -9.72 -19.00 -8.06
C GLY A 403 -9.82 -20.50 -8.33
N GLN A 404 -8.99 -21.28 -7.64
CA GLN A 404 -9.21 -22.71 -7.56
C GLN A 404 -10.54 -22.94 -6.80
N GLY A 405 -11.63 -23.10 -7.53
CA GLY A 405 -12.87 -23.60 -6.98
C GLY A 405 -12.66 -25.05 -6.56
N CYS A 406 -13.02 -25.40 -5.33
CA CYS A 406 -13.35 -26.78 -4.97
C CYS A 406 -14.51 -27.23 -5.89
N SER A 407 -14.15 -27.75 -7.05
CA SER A 407 -15.06 -28.51 -7.91
C SER A 407 -14.61 -29.95 -7.78
N GLU A 408 -15.50 -30.81 -7.30
CA GLU A 408 -15.37 -32.27 -7.17
C GLU A 408 -14.67 -32.78 -5.90
N ILE A 409 -15.43 -32.97 -4.80
CA ILE A 409 -15.70 -34.29 -4.17
C ILE A 409 -17.00 -34.17 -3.35
N PHE A 410 -18.17 -34.20 -3.99
CA PHE A 410 -19.44 -34.69 -3.40
C PHE A 410 -20.43 -34.99 -4.54
N ALA A 411 -20.04 -35.93 -5.39
CA ALA A 411 -20.93 -36.52 -6.39
C ALA A 411 -20.65 -38.02 -6.52
N SER A 412 -20.69 -38.76 -5.40
CA SER A 412 -20.82 -40.23 -5.44
C SER A 412 -21.14 -40.80 -4.05
N ALA A 413 -22.35 -40.58 -3.56
CA ALA A 413 -22.96 -41.43 -2.53
C ALA A 413 -24.48 -41.44 -2.70
N GLY A 414 -24.93 -41.74 -3.91
CA GLY A 414 -26.30 -42.10 -4.23
C GLY A 414 -26.27 -43.43 -4.97
N LYS A 415 -25.94 -44.51 -4.27
CA LYS A 415 -26.25 -45.87 -4.71
C LYS A 415 -27.15 -46.50 -3.67
N SER A 416 -28.37 -46.76 -4.13
CA SER A 416 -29.37 -47.68 -3.61
C SER A 416 -28.78 -48.90 -2.89
N LEU A 417 -29.41 -49.28 -1.80
CA LEU A 417 -29.64 -50.66 -1.40
C LEU A 417 -30.88 -50.68 -0.48
N ASP A 418 -31.94 -51.24 -1.07
CA ASP A 418 -33.13 -51.91 -0.53
C ASP A 418 -34.01 -51.26 0.55
#